data_AF-A0A2N6FP77-F1
#
_entry.id   AF-A0A2N6FP77-F1
#
_cell.length_a   1.000
_cell.length_b   1.000
_cell.length_c   1.000
_cell.angle_alpha   90.00
_cell.angle_beta   90.00
_cell.angle_gamma   90.00
#
_symmetry.space_group_name_H-M   'P 1'
#
loop_
_entity.id
_entity.type
_entity.pdbx_description
1 polymer ?
#
loop_
_entity_poly.entity_id
_entity_poly.type
_entity_poly.pdbx_seq_one_letter_code
_entity_poly.pdbx_strand_id
1 'polypeptide(L)'
;MKKILMVLGGIFLVFVIAGIIGFTLLAKKGDALDEQSKTYVEKVVPEILSDLRPATLLKYSSSELIDSANKDEIDKLFKWYGKLGKYKQMGDVVGGSNINYSQEKGKVVSAQYQINTEFETGPATIILVLIQRDDKWQIYNFKINSKAFVTQ
;
A
#
# COMPACT_ATOMS: atom_id res chain seq x y z
N MET A 1 6.66 -50.94 -18.85
CA MET A 1 5.89 -50.29 -17.75
C MET A 1 6.79 -49.70 -16.65
N LYS A 2 7.63 -50.48 -15.94
CA LYS A 2 8.51 -49.96 -14.87
C LYS A 2 9.46 -48.82 -15.28
N LYS A 3 10.11 -48.93 -16.45
CA LYS A 3 11.02 -47.90 -16.97
C LYS A 3 10.31 -46.57 -17.27
N ILE A 4 9.07 -46.62 -17.77
CA ILE A 4 8.26 -45.43 -18.06
C ILE A 4 7.86 -44.73 -16.76
N LEU A 5 7.42 -45.51 -15.74
CA LEU A 5 7.10 -44.96 -14.41
C LEU A 5 8.32 -44.34 -13.71
N MET A 6 9.51 -44.93 -13.85
CA MET A 6 10.75 -44.35 -13.33
C MET A 6 11.10 -43.02 -14.01
N VAL A 7 10.98 -42.94 -15.34
CA VAL A 7 11.24 -41.70 -16.08
C VAL A 7 10.19 -40.64 -15.74
N LEU A 8 8.91 -41.00 -15.69
CA LEU A 8 7.84 -40.07 -15.32
C LEU A 8 8.00 -39.57 -13.88
N GLY A 9 8.34 -40.46 -12.95
CA GLY A 9 8.59 -40.12 -11.54
C GLY A 9 9.81 -39.23 -11.37
N GLY A 10 10.88 -39.46 -12.13
CA GLY A 10 12.06 -38.58 -12.17
C GLY A 10 11.73 -37.18 -12.68
N ILE A 11 10.99 -37.09 -13.80
CA ILE A 11 10.53 -35.80 -14.35
C ILE A 11 9.62 -35.07 -13.36
N PHE A 12 8.67 -35.79 -12.76
CA PHE A 12 7.78 -35.23 -11.75
C PHE A 12 8.56 -34.70 -10.54
N LEU A 13 9.57 -35.45 -10.07
CA LEU A 13 10.42 -35.00 -8.97
C LEU A 13 11.19 -33.72 -9.31
N VAL A 14 11.70 -33.59 -10.54
CA VAL A 14 12.35 -32.35 -10.99
C VAL A 14 11.38 -31.18 -10.99
N PHE A 15 10.14 -31.37 -11.47
CA PHE A 15 9.12 -30.32 -11.43
C PHE A 15 8.73 -29.93 -10.00
N VAL A 16 8.63 -30.90 -9.08
CA VAL A 16 8.35 -30.62 -7.67
C VAL A 16 9.49 -29.80 -7.05
N ILE A 17 10.75 -30.20 -7.26
CA ILE A 17 11.91 -29.46 -6.74
C ILE A 17 11.96 -28.04 -7.33
N ALA A 18 11.77 -27.89 -8.64
CA ALA A 18 11.72 -26.60 -9.30
C ALA A 18 10.57 -25.72 -8.77
N GLY A 19 9.41 -26.32 -8.52
CA GLY A 19 8.25 -25.65 -7.93
C GLY A 19 8.54 -25.14 -6.52
N ILE A 20 9.17 -25.95 -5.66
CA ILE A 20 9.56 -25.55 -4.31
C ILE A 20 10.55 -24.39 -4.35
N ILE A 21 11.60 -24.48 -5.16
CA ILE A 21 12.61 -23.43 -5.30
C ILE A 21 11.94 -22.13 -5.79
N GLY A 22 11.14 -22.22 -6.86
CA GLY A 22 10.41 -21.07 -7.40
C GLY A 22 9.51 -20.40 -6.37
N PHE A 23 8.75 -21.18 -5.60
CA PHE A 23 7.86 -20.68 -4.56
C PHE A 23 8.63 -19.95 -3.45
N THR A 24 9.75 -20.51 -2.98
CA THR A 24 10.57 -19.87 -1.92
C THR A 24 11.17 -18.52 -2.34
N LEU A 25 11.56 -18.38 -3.61
CA LEU A 25 12.10 -17.11 -4.13
C LEU A 25 11.02 -16.03 -4.23
N LEU A 26 9.82 -16.41 -4.67
CA LEU A 26 8.68 -15.49 -4.74
C LEU A 26 8.21 -15.05 -3.35
N ALA A 27 8.16 -15.98 -2.39
CA ALA A 27 7.78 -15.67 -1.00
C ALA A 27 8.72 -14.63 -0.37
N LYS A 28 10.05 -14.84 -0.46
CA LYS A 28 11.03 -13.89 0.08
C LYS A 28 10.91 -12.48 -0.52
N LYS A 29 10.57 -12.40 -1.81
CA LYS A 29 10.37 -11.13 -2.50
C LYS A 29 9.09 -10.44 -2.04
N GLY A 30 8.02 -11.20 -1.77
CA GLY A 30 6.79 -10.70 -1.16
C GLY A 30 7.05 -10.12 0.22
N ASP A 31 7.68 -10.89 1.11
CA ASP A 31 8.00 -10.46 2.48
C ASP A 31 8.83 -9.17 2.51
N ALA A 32 9.85 -9.09 1.64
CA ALA A 32 10.69 -7.89 1.54
C ALA A 32 9.94 -6.66 1.01
N LEU A 33 8.95 -6.85 0.13
CA LEU A 33 8.11 -5.75 -0.35
C LEU A 33 7.14 -5.29 0.72
N ASP A 34 6.54 -6.21 1.47
CA ASP A 34 5.64 -5.93 2.60
C ASP A 34 6.36 -5.13 3.69
N GLU A 35 7.59 -5.53 4.03
CA GLU A 35 8.42 -4.81 4.99
C GLU A 35 8.73 -3.39 4.51
N GLN A 36 9.21 -3.24 3.26
CA GLN A 36 9.54 -1.94 2.70
C GLN A 36 8.34 -1.00 2.60
N SER A 37 7.19 -1.50 2.15
CA SER A 37 5.98 -0.69 2.05
C SER A 37 5.45 -0.31 3.42
N LYS A 38 5.50 -1.22 4.41
CA LYS A 38 5.07 -0.93 5.78
C LYS A 38 5.96 0.14 6.43
N THR A 39 7.29 0.00 6.32
CA THR A 39 8.22 1.01 6.83
C THR A 39 8.00 2.38 6.18
N TYR A 40 7.71 2.41 4.88
CA TYR A 40 7.35 3.65 4.19
C TYR A 40 6.09 4.29 4.81
N VAL A 41 5.03 3.51 5.05
CA VAL A 41 3.80 3.99 5.69
C VAL A 41 4.07 4.53 7.09
N GLU A 42 4.78 3.77 7.92
CA GLU A 42 5.06 4.14 9.32
C GLU A 42 5.89 5.42 9.43
N LYS A 43 6.71 5.72 8.43
CA LYS A 43 7.47 6.97 8.35
C LYS A 43 6.63 8.14 7.84
N VAL A 44 5.92 7.94 6.73
CA VAL A 44 5.30 9.05 5.96
C VAL A 44 3.94 9.46 6.53
N VAL A 45 3.13 8.50 7.01
CA VAL A 45 1.79 8.81 7.50
C VAL A 45 1.82 9.77 8.71
N PRO A 46 2.65 9.56 9.75
CA PRO A 46 2.73 10.51 10.86
C PRO A 46 3.11 11.92 10.42
N GLU A 47 3.98 12.08 9.42
CA GLU A 47 4.34 13.39 8.86
C GLU A 47 3.14 14.06 8.18
N ILE A 48 2.38 13.32 7.36
CA ILE A 48 1.17 13.82 6.70
C ILE A 48 0.09 14.19 7.73
N LEU A 49 -0.08 13.39 8.78
CA LEU A 49 -1.11 13.63 9.79
C LEU A 49 -0.77 14.77 10.75
N SER A 50 0.51 14.94 11.06
CA SER A 50 1.01 16.05 11.88
C SER A 50 0.88 17.38 11.14
N ASP A 51 1.01 17.34 9.82
CA ASP A 51 0.89 18.49 8.94
C ASP A 51 -0.13 18.24 7.83
N LEU A 52 -1.40 18.25 8.24
CA LEU A 52 -2.56 17.88 7.43
C LEU A 52 -2.89 18.94 6.36
N ARG A 53 -1.98 19.10 5.40
CA ARG A 53 -2.07 20.04 4.28
C ARG A 53 -1.90 19.33 2.93
N PRO A 54 -2.50 19.85 1.85
CA PRO A 54 -2.35 19.32 0.50
C PRO A 54 -0.89 19.13 0.07
N ALA A 55 -0.05 20.13 0.32
CA ALA A 55 1.35 20.12 -0.09
C ALA A 55 2.15 18.95 0.53
N THR A 56 1.81 18.57 1.77
CA THR A 56 2.49 17.50 2.51
C THR A 56 2.15 16.14 1.94
N LEU A 57 0.88 15.90 1.56
CA LEU A 57 0.49 14.69 0.85
C LEU A 57 1.14 14.63 -0.54
N LEU A 58 1.03 15.72 -1.31
CA LEU A 58 1.53 15.77 -2.70
C LEU A 58 3.04 15.54 -2.81
N LYS A 59 3.81 15.90 -1.77
CA LYS A 59 5.26 15.59 -1.67
C LYS A 59 5.54 14.08 -1.73
N TYR A 60 4.63 13.26 -1.22
CA TYR A 60 4.76 11.80 -1.14
C TYR A 60 3.90 11.07 -2.19
N SER A 61 3.14 11.82 -2.99
CA SER A 61 2.24 11.30 -4.01
C SER A 61 2.99 10.84 -5.26
N SER A 62 2.40 9.88 -5.96
CA SER A 62 2.85 9.50 -7.29
C SER A 62 2.41 10.55 -8.32
N SER A 63 3.09 10.60 -9.47
CA SER A 63 2.68 11.51 -10.55
C SER A 63 1.25 11.22 -11.00
N GLU A 64 0.80 9.96 -11.01
CA GLU A 64 -0.58 9.62 -11.37
C GLU A 64 -1.62 10.24 -10.43
N LEU A 65 -1.33 10.33 -9.13
CA LEU A 65 -2.21 11.03 -8.19
C LEU A 65 -2.17 12.54 -8.42
N ILE A 66 -0.99 13.10 -8.69
CA ILE A 66 -0.83 14.54 -8.95
C ILE A 66 -1.56 14.95 -10.24
N ASP A 67 -1.43 14.16 -11.30
CA ASP A 67 -1.99 14.45 -12.63
C ASP A 67 -3.51 14.27 -12.66
N SER A 68 -4.04 13.32 -11.87
CA SER A 68 -5.49 13.10 -11.75
C SER A 68 -6.16 14.01 -10.72
N ALA A 69 -5.38 14.65 -9.85
CA ALA A 69 -5.90 15.49 -8.79
C ALA A 69 -6.41 16.84 -9.32
N ASN A 70 -7.69 17.12 -9.08
CA ASN A 70 -8.19 18.48 -9.17
C ASN A 70 -7.79 19.24 -7.89
N LYS A 71 -7.03 20.33 -8.05
CA LYS A 71 -6.55 21.16 -6.93
C LYS A 71 -7.68 21.64 -6.02
N ASP A 72 -8.82 22.06 -6.58
CA ASP A 72 -9.96 22.55 -5.80
C ASP A 72 -10.61 21.43 -4.98
N GLU A 73 -10.62 20.20 -5.49
CA GLU A 73 -11.15 19.03 -4.79
C GLU A 73 -10.22 18.60 -3.66
N ILE A 74 -8.89 18.61 -3.89
CA ILE A 74 -7.90 18.37 -2.84
C ILE A 74 -8.02 19.42 -1.73
N ASP A 75 -8.09 20.70 -2.08
CA ASP A 75 -8.20 21.77 -1.07
C ASP A 75 -9.49 21.63 -0.25
N LYS A 76 -10.61 21.27 -0.88
CA LYS A 76 -11.87 20.97 -0.16
C LYS A 76 -11.73 19.76 0.75
N LEU A 77 -11.10 18.69 0.27
CA LEU A 77 -10.88 17.46 1.05
C LEU A 77 -10.03 17.74 2.29
N PHE A 78 -8.94 18.49 2.15
CA PHE A 78 -8.07 18.84 3.27
C PHE A 78 -8.72 19.82 4.25
N LYS A 79 -9.57 20.74 3.77
CA LYS A 79 -10.43 21.55 4.66
C LYS A 79 -11.36 20.67 5.49
N TRP A 80 -11.91 19.60 4.90
CA TRP A 80 -12.69 18.63 5.65
C TRP A 80 -11.85 17.84 6.65
N TYR A 81 -10.67 17.38 6.26
CA TYR A 81 -9.75 16.68 7.16
C TYR A 81 -9.29 17.55 8.33
N GLY A 82 -9.11 18.86 8.12
CA GLY A 82 -8.82 19.81 9.18
C GLY A 82 -9.88 19.87 10.29
N LYS A 83 -11.12 19.43 10.04
CA LYS A 83 -12.17 19.33 11.08
C LYS A 83 -11.88 18.25 12.13
N LEU A 84 -10.96 17.31 11.86
CA LEU A 84 -10.59 16.28 12.82
C LEU A 84 -9.80 16.85 14.03
N GLY A 85 -9.29 18.07 13.90
CA GLY A 85 -8.39 18.66 14.89
C GLY A 85 -7.01 18.03 14.85
N LYS A 86 -6.27 18.12 15.96
CA LYS A 86 -4.90 17.60 16.00
C LYS A 86 -4.87 16.08 16.00
N TYR A 87 -3.94 15.54 15.21
CA TYR A 87 -3.55 14.13 15.28
C TYR A 87 -2.94 13.83 16.66
N LYS A 88 -3.36 12.73 17.29
CA LYS A 88 -2.87 12.32 18.61
C LYS A 88 -1.99 11.08 18.52
N GLN A 89 -2.52 10.01 17.90
CA GLN A 89 -1.87 8.71 17.92
C GLN A 89 -2.22 7.89 16.68
N MET A 90 -1.21 7.16 16.19
CA MET A 90 -1.34 6.14 15.16
C MET A 90 -1.40 4.78 15.85
N GLY A 91 -2.41 3.99 15.50
CA GLY A 91 -2.56 2.60 15.91
C GLY A 91 -1.97 1.65 14.87
N ASP A 92 -2.54 0.44 14.81
CA ASP A 92 -1.99 -0.63 13.99
C ASP A 92 -2.12 -0.34 12.49
N VAL A 93 -1.03 -0.66 11.77
CA VAL A 93 -0.96 -0.64 10.30
C VAL A 93 -1.27 -2.04 9.80
N VAL A 94 -2.44 -2.21 9.19
CA VAL A 94 -2.94 -3.50 8.68
C VAL A 94 -2.99 -3.45 7.16
N GLY A 95 -2.31 -4.38 6.49
CA GLY A 95 -2.25 -4.42 5.04
C GLY A 95 -1.00 -5.12 4.53
N GLY A 96 -0.77 -5.03 3.22
CA GLY A 96 0.36 -5.68 2.56
C GLY A 96 0.53 -5.23 1.12
N SER A 97 1.65 -5.66 0.54
CA SER A 97 1.98 -5.44 -0.86
C SER A 97 1.43 -6.56 -1.74
N ASN A 98 1.27 -6.24 -3.01
CA ASN A 98 0.84 -7.16 -4.05
C ASN A 98 1.58 -6.83 -5.35
N ILE A 99 1.95 -7.89 -6.08
CA ILE A 99 2.54 -7.78 -7.41
C ILE A 99 1.48 -8.17 -8.43
N ASN A 100 1.07 -7.21 -9.24
CA ASN A 100 0.12 -7.45 -10.32
C ASN A 100 0.81 -7.32 -11.70
N TYR A 101 0.47 -8.21 -12.63
CA TYR A 101 0.95 -8.13 -14.01
C TYR A 101 -0.22 -7.70 -14.90
N SER A 102 -0.09 -6.53 -15.53
CA SER A 102 -1.05 -6.02 -16.51
C SER A 102 -0.45 -6.06 -17.91
N GLN A 103 -1.27 -6.38 -18.91
CA GLN A 103 -0.84 -6.37 -20.32
C GLN A 103 -0.44 -4.97 -20.80
N GLU A 104 -1.06 -3.91 -20.28
CA GLU A 104 -0.79 -2.52 -20.68
C GLU A 104 0.33 -1.86 -19.89
N LYS A 105 0.41 -2.13 -18.58
CA LYS A 105 1.33 -1.45 -17.64
C LYS A 105 2.50 -2.31 -17.17
N GLY A 106 2.59 -3.55 -17.66
CA GLY A 106 3.60 -4.52 -17.23
C GLY A 106 3.46 -4.90 -15.76
N LYS A 107 4.60 -5.12 -15.09
CA LYS A 107 4.67 -5.44 -13.67
C LYS A 107 4.38 -4.19 -12.83
N VAL A 108 3.29 -4.21 -12.08
CA VAL A 108 2.91 -3.17 -11.11
C VAL A 108 3.04 -3.74 -9.71
N VAL A 109 3.84 -3.09 -8.87
CA VAL A 109 3.90 -3.40 -7.44
C VAL A 109 3.11 -2.32 -6.70
N SER A 110 2.14 -2.74 -5.90
CA SER A 110 1.27 -1.85 -5.12
C SER A 110 1.13 -2.37 -3.72
N ALA A 111 0.81 -1.52 -2.75
CA ALA A 111 0.46 -1.96 -1.41
C ALA A 111 -0.79 -1.23 -0.93
N GLN A 112 -1.61 -1.89 -0.12
CA GLN A 112 -2.79 -1.27 0.46
C GLN A 112 -2.75 -1.43 1.97
N TYR A 113 -2.99 -0.32 2.66
CA TYR A 113 -2.99 -0.27 4.11
C TYR A 113 -4.23 0.42 4.66
N GLN A 114 -4.67 -0.10 5.80
CA GLN A 114 -5.65 0.51 6.67
C GLN A 114 -4.97 0.81 8.02
N ILE A 115 -5.18 2.03 8.52
CA ILE A 115 -4.57 2.48 9.77
C ILE A 115 -5.66 3.06 10.65
N ASN A 116 -5.79 2.55 11.87
CA ASN A 116 -6.65 3.14 12.87
C ASN A 116 -5.87 4.26 13.59
N THR A 117 -6.48 5.43 13.69
CA THR A 117 -5.84 6.64 14.23
C THR A 117 -6.79 7.38 15.15
N GLU A 118 -6.24 8.10 16.12
CA GLU A 118 -7.00 8.92 17.07
C GLU A 118 -6.72 10.41 16.82
N PHE A 119 -7.79 11.19 16.71
CA PHE A 119 -7.74 12.64 16.56
C PHE A 119 -8.42 13.33 17.75
N GLU A 120 -8.41 14.67 17.78
CA GLU A 120 -9.14 15.43 18.81
C GLU A 120 -10.65 15.18 18.77
N THR A 121 -11.24 15.07 17.58
CA THR A 121 -12.68 14.83 17.42
C THR A 121 -13.10 13.36 17.58
N GLY A 122 -12.15 12.45 17.78
CA GLY A 122 -12.39 11.02 17.93
C GLY A 122 -11.65 10.15 16.92
N PRO A 123 -11.98 8.85 16.85
CA PRO A 123 -11.27 7.89 16.02
C PRO A 123 -11.52 8.12 14.51
N ALA A 124 -10.50 7.84 13.73
CA ALA A 124 -10.53 7.85 12.28
C ALA A 124 -9.75 6.67 11.69
N THR A 125 -10.20 6.17 10.55
CA THR A 125 -9.54 5.12 9.79
C THR A 125 -8.98 5.70 8.51
N ILE A 126 -7.69 5.54 8.31
CA ILE A 126 -7.00 5.94 7.08
C ILE A 126 -6.91 4.75 6.16
N ILE A 127 -7.24 4.95 4.90
CA ILE A 127 -7.05 4.00 3.82
C ILE A 127 -6.08 4.63 2.83
N LEU A 128 -4.98 3.95 2.55
CA LEU A 128 -4.04 4.39 1.54
C LEU A 128 -3.64 3.25 0.60
N VAL A 129 -3.36 3.63 -0.64
CA VAL A 129 -2.79 2.77 -1.65
C VAL A 129 -1.44 3.35 -2.05
N LEU A 130 -0.42 2.52 -1.97
CA LEU A 130 0.92 2.80 -2.44
C LEU A 130 1.16 2.16 -3.79
N ILE A 131 2.04 2.77 -4.56
CA ILE A 131 2.54 2.24 -5.81
C ILE A 131 4.06 2.36 -5.84
N GLN A 132 4.73 1.35 -6.37
CA GLN A 132 6.17 1.40 -6.59
C GLN A 132 6.47 1.88 -8.02
N ARG A 133 7.31 2.90 -8.12
CA ARG A 133 7.87 3.43 -9.38
C ARG A 133 9.36 3.64 -9.17
N ASP A 134 10.17 3.16 -10.10
CA ASP A 134 11.64 3.27 -10.03
C ASP A 134 12.20 2.87 -8.65
N ASP A 135 11.71 1.74 -8.13
CA ASP A 135 12.02 1.17 -6.80
C ASP A 135 11.69 2.06 -5.59
N LYS A 136 10.89 3.13 -5.78
CA LYS A 136 10.42 4.02 -4.72
C LYS A 136 8.92 3.85 -4.49
N TRP A 137 8.54 3.78 -3.23
CA TRP A 137 7.14 3.82 -2.83
C TRP A 137 6.60 5.24 -2.89
N GLN A 138 5.41 5.39 -3.46
CA GLN A 138 4.69 6.66 -3.57
C GLN A 138 3.21 6.43 -3.26
N ILE A 139 2.54 7.45 -2.76
CA ILE A 139 1.11 7.40 -2.46
C ILE A 139 0.33 7.56 -3.76
N TYR A 140 -0.39 6.50 -4.14
CA TYR A 140 -1.29 6.49 -5.27
C TYR A 140 -2.70 6.96 -4.88
N ASN A 141 -3.13 6.65 -3.66
CA ASN A 141 -4.42 7.09 -3.13
C ASN A 141 -4.35 7.27 -1.61
N PHE A 142 -5.06 8.26 -1.09
CA PHE A 142 -5.11 8.56 0.35
C PHE A 142 -6.49 9.03 0.75
N LYS A 143 -7.07 8.41 1.78
CA LYS A 143 -8.40 8.76 2.29
C LYS A 143 -8.46 8.61 3.79
N ILE A 144 -9.09 9.57 4.47
CA ILE A 144 -9.45 9.48 5.89
C ILE A 144 -10.96 9.30 6.00
N ASN A 145 -11.40 8.31 6.76
CA ASN A 145 -12.79 8.08 7.13
C ASN A 145 -12.96 8.33 8.64
N SER A 146 -13.88 9.19 9.03
CA SER A 146 -14.25 9.40 10.42
C SER A 146 -15.74 9.65 10.55
N LYS A 147 -16.33 9.24 11.68
CA LYS A 147 -17.72 9.58 12.01
C LYS A 147 -17.92 11.09 12.17
N ALA A 148 -16.86 11.84 12.51
CA ALA A 148 -16.88 13.30 12.60
C ALA A 148 -17.32 13.99 11.29
N PHE A 149 -17.20 13.30 10.15
CA PHE A 149 -17.65 13.84 8.85
C PHE A 149 -19.15 13.64 8.58
N VAL A 150 -19.82 12.73 9.28
CA VAL A 150 -21.24 12.36 9.02
C VAL A 150 -22.20 13.10 9.94
N THR A 151 -21.74 13.62 11.09
CA THR A 151 -22.59 14.24 12.11
C THR A 151 -22.80 15.75 11.91
N GLN A 152 -22.84 16.25 10.66
CA GLN A 152 -23.12 17.66 10.35
C GLN A 152 -24.42 17.83 9.55
#